data_AF-A0A1V2P5B6-F1
#
_entry.id   AF-A0A1V2P5B6-F1
#
_cell.length_a   1.000
_cell.length_b   1.000
_cell.length_c   1.000
_cell.angle_alpha   90.00
_cell.angle_beta   90.00
_cell.angle_gamma   90.00
#
_symmetry.space_group_name_H-M   'P 1'
#
loop_
_entity.id
_entity.type
_entity.pdbx_description
1 polymer ?
#
loop_
_entity_poly.entity_id
_entity_poly.type
_entity_poly.pdbx_seq_one_letter_code
_entity_poly.pdbx_strand_id
1 'polypeptide(L)'
;MATTDIATSEEIDRRIEADDTARRLKRSAAAKQVGELATTRAELATQLDEVERQLGEVLADASDVLDIDELARFTNIPAADLTGWLTAHKPSRTNKKKKPSVTAPSTTTRRPSTVKAPTNGQASATPETAVPRTDTVATPERVTAGVT
;
A
#
# COMPACT_ATOMS: atom_id res chain seq x y z
N MET A 1 -40.93 32.44 27.38
CA MET A 1 -39.95 33.26 26.64
C MET A 1 -38.59 32.58 26.81
N ALA A 2 -38.15 31.80 25.83
CA ALA A 2 -36.81 31.19 25.87
C ALA A 2 -35.83 32.24 25.34
N THR A 3 -35.02 32.83 26.21
CA THR A 3 -33.92 33.69 25.81
C THR A 3 -32.88 32.82 25.11
N THR A 4 -32.74 33.00 23.80
CA THR A 4 -31.58 32.53 23.06
C THR A 4 -30.38 33.30 23.60
N ASP A 5 -29.66 32.71 24.54
CA ASP A 5 -28.40 33.23 25.04
C ASP A 5 -27.37 33.13 23.90
N ILE A 6 -27.10 34.25 23.24
CA ILE A 6 -26.13 34.34 22.16
C ILE A 6 -24.75 34.36 22.82
N ALA A 7 -23.96 33.31 22.57
CA ALA A 7 -22.60 33.22 23.09
C ALA A 7 -21.76 34.42 22.60
N THR A 8 -21.01 35.03 23.52
CA THR A 8 -20.03 36.07 23.19
C THR A 8 -18.89 35.48 22.37
N SER A 9 -18.19 36.30 21.57
CA SER A 9 -17.10 35.81 20.71
C SER A 9 -16.02 35.05 21.48
N GLU A 10 -15.64 35.53 22.67
CA GLU A 10 -14.67 34.85 23.55
C GLU A 10 -15.15 33.46 24.00
N GLU A 11 -16.45 33.31 24.24
CA GLU A 11 -17.04 32.02 24.60
C GLU A 11 -17.07 31.05 23.40
N ILE A 12 -17.30 31.57 22.19
CA ILE A 12 -17.23 30.78 20.96
C ILE A 12 -15.79 30.31 20.72
N ASP A 13 -14.80 31.18 20.84
CA ASP A 13 -13.40 30.85 20.65
C ASP A 13 -12.92 29.79 21.66
N ARG A 14 -13.32 29.92 22.94
CA ARG A 14 -13.00 28.92 23.96
C ARG A 14 -13.60 27.54 23.64
N ARG A 15 -14.83 27.49 23.14
CA ARG A 15 -15.48 26.23 22.77
C ARG A 15 -14.79 25.56 21.58
N ILE A 16 -14.42 26.33 20.57
CA ILE A 16 -13.70 25.82 19.40
C ILE A 16 -12.34 25.26 19.81
N GLU A 17 -11.56 25.99 20.60
CA GLU A 17 -10.23 25.54 21.04
C GLU A 17 -10.31 24.25 21.88
N ALA A 18 -11.32 24.13 22.75
CA ALA A 18 -11.55 22.92 23.54
C ALA A 18 -11.88 21.71 22.65
N ASP A 19 -12.76 21.88 21.66
CA ASP A 19 -13.14 20.83 20.72
C ASP A 19 -11.96 20.42 19.82
N ASP A 20 -11.20 21.39 19.34
CA ASP A 20 -10.02 21.15 18.51
C ASP A 20 -8.91 20.46 19.31
N THR A 21 -8.70 20.84 20.57
CA THR A 21 -7.76 20.16 21.46
C THR A 21 -8.17 18.70 21.67
N ALA A 22 -9.44 18.44 22.00
CA ALA A 22 -9.95 17.07 22.17
C ALA A 22 -9.79 16.23 20.89
N ARG A 23 -10.07 16.82 19.72
CA ARG A 23 -9.91 16.18 18.41
C ARG A 23 -8.44 15.90 18.10
N ARG A 24 -7.54 16.85 18.33
CA ARG A 24 -6.09 16.70 18.12
C ARG A 24 -5.53 15.60 19.02
N LEU A 25 -5.91 15.57 20.29
CA LEU A 25 -5.50 14.52 21.24
C LEU A 25 -5.90 13.13 20.74
N LYS A 26 -7.17 12.94 20.37
CA LYS A 26 -7.67 11.66 19.83
C LYS A 26 -6.94 11.23 18.56
N ARG A 27 -6.74 12.16 17.61
CA ARG A 27 -5.99 11.88 16.37
C ARG A 27 -4.55 11.51 16.66
N SER A 28 -3.89 12.22 17.59
CA SER A 28 -2.50 11.96 17.95
C SER A 28 -2.34 10.58 18.60
N ALA A 29 -3.26 10.19 19.50
CA ALA A 29 -3.25 8.88 20.14
C ALA A 29 -3.44 7.75 19.12
N ALA A 30 -4.41 7.90 18.22
CA ALA A 30 -4.64 6.92 17.16
C ALA A 30 -3.44 6.79 16.21
N ALA A 31 -2.85 7.91 15.79
CA ALA A 31 -1.67 7.89 14.92
C ALA A 31 -0.46 7.21 15.59
N LYS A 32 -0.24 7.45 16.89
CA LYS A 32 0.80 6.77 17.66
C LYS A 32 0.57 5.26 17.71
N GLN A 33 -0.63 4.84 18.08
CA GLN A 33 -0.97 3.42 18.17
C GLN A 33 -0.82 2.71 16.82
N VAL A 34 -1.23 3.34 15.72
CA VAL A 34 -1.06 2.77 14.38
C VAL A 34 0.42 2.68 14.01
N GLY A 35 1.23 3.70 14.32
CA GLY A 35 2.67 3.69 14.05
C GLY A 35 3.40 2.59 14.84
N GLU A 36 3.05 2.42 16.11
CA GLU A 36 3.58 1.36 16.97
C GLU A 36 3.23 -0.03 16.41
N LEU A 37 1.95 -0.27 16.09
CA LEU A 37 1.50 -1.54 15.49
C LEU A 37 2.16 -1.82 14.14
N ALA A 38 2.35 -0.80 13.30
CA ALA A 38 3.04 -0.94 12.03
C ALA A 38 4.50 -1.36 12.21
N THR A 39 5.16 -0.82 13.24
CA THR A 39 6.55 -1.17 13.58
C THR A 39 6.64 -2.61 14.07
N THR A 40 5.79 -3.00 15.02
CA THR A 40 5.71 -4.40 15.48
C THR A 40 5.40 -5.36 14.34
N ARG A 41 4.50 -4.99 13.41
CA ARG A 41 4.21 -5.81 12.23
C ARG A 41 5.44 -5.99 11.34
N ALA A 42 6.24 -4.96 11.14
CA ALA A 42 7.46 -5.04 10.32
C ALA A 42 8.53 -5.93 11.00
N GLU A 43 8.68 -5.82 12.32
CA GLU A 43 9.57 -6.68 13.10
C GLU A 43 9.14 -8.15 13.03
N LEU A 44 7.85 -8.43 13.23
CA LEU A 44 7.31 -9.79 13.12
C LEU A 44 7.43 -10.35 11.70
N ALA A 45 7.23 -9.54 10.67
CA ALA A 45 7.45 -9.97 9.29
C ALA A 45 8.91 -10.37 9.04
N THR A 46 9.86 -9.60 9.57
CA THR A 46 11.29 -9.92 9.46
C THR A 46 11.63 -11.24 10.19
N GLN A 47 11.06 -11.45 11.37
CA GLN A 47 11.24 -12.71 12.11
C GLN A 47 10.61 -13.89 11.38
N LEU A 48 9.44 -13.70 10.79
CA LEU A 48 8.75 -14.73 10.02
C LEU A 48 9.55 -15.10 8.77
N ASP A 49 10.06 -14.12 8.03
CA ASP A 49 10.91 -14.36 6.85
C ASP A 49 12.15 -15.20 7.20
N GLU A 50 12.79 -14.93 8.35
CA GLU A 50 13.94 -15.72 8.82
C GLU A 50 13.53 -17.16 9.20
N VAL A 51 12.41 -17.34 9.89
CA VAL A 51 11.89 -18.67 10.22
C VAL A 51 11.55 -19.45 8.96
N GLU A 52 10.89 -18.83 7.98
CA GLU A 52 10.57 -19.46 6.70
C GLU A 52 11.83 -19.84 5.90
N ARG A 53 12.88 -19.01 5.97
CA ARG A 53 14.19 -19.33 5.38
C ARG A 53 14.80 -20.58 6.04
N GLN A 54 14.79 -20.65 7.37
CA GLN A 54 15.30 -21.81 8.12
C GLN A 54 14.47 -23.07 7.84
N LEU A 55 13.14 -22.95 7.75
CA LEU A 55 12.27 -24.05 7.36
C LEU A 55 12.63 -24.59 5.97
N GLY A 56 12.84 -23.71 5.00
CA GLY A 56 13.24 -24.12 3.66
C GLY A 56 14.64 -24.77 3.59
N GLU A 57 15.57 -24.36 4.45
CA GLU A 57 16.88 -24.98 4.61
C GLU A 57 16.76 -26.41 5.17
N VAL A 58 16.07 -26.56 6.30
CA VAL A 58 15.82 -27.87 6.92
C VAL A 58 15.04 -28.80 5.99
N LEU A 59 14.06 -28.27 5.24
CA LEU A 59 13.31 -29.06 4.26
C LEU A 59 14.17 -29.51 3.09
N ALA A 60 15.12 -28.69 2.64
CA ALA A 60 16.06 -29.10 1.59
C ALA A 60 16.94 -30.24 2.07
N ASP A 61 17.47 -30.16 3.30
CA ASP A 61 18.29 -31.22 3.89
C ASP A 61 17.48 -32.50 4.17
N ALA A 62 16.22 -32.37 4.60
CA ALA A 62 15.34 -33.50 4.86
C ALA A 62 14.89 -34.21 3.57
N SER A 63 14.90 -33.54 2.42
CA SER A 63 14.41 -34.08 1.15
C SER A 63 15.20 -35.29 0.63
N ASP A 64 16.43 -35.49 1.12
CA ASP A 64 17.25 -36.68 0.81
C ASP A 64 16.79 -37.92 1.60
N VAL A 65 16.03 -37.75 2.68
CA VAL A 65 15.62 -38.82 3.61
C VAL A 65 14.11 -39.07 3.57
N LEU A 66 13.31 -38.00 3.42
CA LEU A 66 11.85 -38.05 3.47
C LEU A 66 11.24 -37.24 2.34
N ASP A 67 10.27 -37.83 1.66
CA ASP A 67 9.46 -37.13 0.67
C ASP A 67 8.54 -36.09 1.32
N ILE A 68 8.16 -35.04 0.57
CA ILE A 68 7.28 -33.97 1.06
C ILE A 68 5.92 -34.49 1.55
N ASP A 69 5.36 -35.51 0.89
CA ASP A 69 4.09 -36.12 1.29
C ASP A 69 4.19 -36.88 2.62
N GLU A 70 5.37 -37.44 2.92
CA GLU A 70 5.63 -38.13 4.18
C GLU A 70 5.81 -37.13 5.32
N LEU A 71 6.60 -36.07 5.09
CA LEU A 71 6.74 -34.94 6.01
C LEU A 71 5.40 -34.30 6.35
N ALA A 72 4.52 -34.11 5.36
CA ALA A 72 3.19 -33.56 5.56
C ALA A 72 2.35 -34.41 6.53
N ARG A 73 2.43 -35.74 6.42
CA ARG A 73 1.71 -36.66 7.31
C ARG A 73 2.26 -36.65 8.74
N PHE A 74 3.58 -36.60 8.90
CA PHE A 74 4.20 -36.62 10.23
C PHE A 74 4.06 -35.30 10.98
N THR A 75 4.11 -34.18 10.28
CA THR A 75 4.04 -32.84 10.88
C THR A 75 2.62 -32.29 10.94
N ASN A 76 1.67 -32.93 10.22
CA ASN A 76 0.32 -32.41 10.00
C ASN A 76 0.32 -31.01 9.37
N ILE A 77 1.33 -30.71 8.55
CA ILE A 77 1.44 -29.47 7.77
C ILE A 77 1.07 -29.81 6.32
N PRO A 78 0.26 -28.97 5.63
CA PRO A 78 -0.07 -29.20 4.24
C PRO A 78 1.17 -29.26 3.35
N ALA A 79 1.21 -30.23 2.42
CA ALA A 79 2.30 -30.35 1.44
C ALA A 79 2.49 -29.09 0.59
N ALA A 80 1.42 -28.32 0.36
CA ALA A 80 1.47 -27.04 -0.35
C ALA A 80 2.33 -26.01 0.39
N ASP A 81 2.22 -25.92 1.71
CA ASP A 81 2.98 -24.97 2.54
C ASP A 81 4.45 -25.38 2.60
N LEU A 82 4.72 -26.68 2.81
CA LEU A 82 6.08 -27.24 2.78
C LEU A 82 6.77 -26.98 1.42
N THR A 83 6.04 -27.18 0.32
CA THR A 83 6.53 -26.87 -1.03
C THR A 83 6.75 -25.37 -1.22
N GLY A 84 5.87 -24.54 -0.65
CA GLY A 84 6.01 -23.09 -0.62
C GLY A 84 7.32 -22.64 0.02
N TRP A 85 7.60 -23.10 1.24
CA TRP A 85 8.85 -22.78 1.94
C TRP A 85 10.09 -23.31 1.23
N LEU A 86 10.04 -24.54 0.71
CA LEU A 86 11.15 -25.11 -0.06
C LEU A 86 11.45 -24.33 -1.35
N THR A 87 10.41 -23.87 -2.05
CA THR A 87 10.57 -23.11 -3.30
C THR A 87 10.97 -21.67 -3.06
N ALA A 88 10.50 -21.05 -1.98
CA ALA A 88 10.89 -19.70 -1.54
C ALA A 88 12.37 -19.64 -1.12
N HIS A 89 12.89 -20.70 -0.48
CA HIS A 89 14.30 -20.79 -0.08
C HIS A 89 15.26 -20.93 -1.26
N LYS A 90 14.80 -21.51 -2.39
CA LYS A 90 15.69 -21.79 -3.51
C LYS A 90 16.26 -20.46 -4.03
N PRO A 91 17.58 -20.23 -3.95
CA PRO A 91 18.16 -18.96 -4.37
C PRO A 91 17.76 -18.75 -5.81
N SER A 92 17.04 -17.65 -6.07
CA SER A 92 16.60 -17.27 -7.41
C SER A 92 17.79 -17.47 -8.34
N ARG A 93 17.74 -18.54 -9.14
CA ARG A 93 18.82 -18.88 -10.05
C ARG A 93 18.82 -17.74 -11.05
N THR A 94 19.63 -16.73 -10.76
CA THR A 94 19.93 -15.64 -11.65
C THR A 94 20.57 -16.29 -12.86
N ASN A 95 19.74 -16.63 -13.84
CA ASN A 95 20.16 -16.83 -15.20
C ASN A 95 21.00 -15.61 -15.54
N LYS A 96 22.32 -15.81 -15.60
CA LYS A 96 23.31 -14.79 -15.94
C LYS A 96 22.88 -14.19 -17.29
N LYS A 97 22.11 -13.10 -17.26
CA LYS A 97 21.90 -12.26 -18.43
C LYS A 97 23.29 -11.74 -18.79
N LYS A 98 23.81 -12.19 -19.94
CA LYS A 98 25.04 -11.66 -20.55
C LYS A 98 24.95 -10.13 -20.51
N LYS A 99 25.94 -9.48 -19.91
CA LYS A 99 26.13 -8.03 -19.98
C LYS A 99 26.19 -7.63 -21.46
N PRO A 100 25.45 -6.60 -21.93
CA PRO A 100 25.83 -5.95 -23.17
C PRO A 100 27.19 -5.29 -22.96
N SER A 101 28.12 -5.59 -23.86
CA SER A 101 29.44 -4.97 -23.92
C SER A 101 29.26 -3.47 -24.10
N VAL A 102 29.84 -2.68 -23.18
CA VAL A 102 29.99 -1.24 -23.33
C VAL A 102 31.00 -1.00 -24.44
N THR A 103 30.59 -0.28 -25.49
CA THR A 103 31.52 0.40 -26.41
C THR A 103 31.21 1.88 -26.37
N ALA A 104 32.12 2.65 -25.79
CA ALA A 104 32.34 4.07 -26.04
C ALA A 104 33.82 4.20 -26.45
N PRO A 105 34.29 5.19 -27.23
CA PRO A 105 33.79 6.59 -27.24
C PRO A 105 33.74 7.26 -28.64
N SER A 106 33.00 8.36 -28.77
CA SER A 106 33.36 9.40 -29.75
C SER A 106 33.04 10.78 -29.19
N THR A 107 34.12 11.53 -29.04
CA THR A 107 34.22 12.95 -28.73
C THR A 107 33.66 13.78 -29.88
N THR A 108 32.77 14.72 -29.60
CA THR A 108 32.74 16.02 -30.30
C THR A 108 32.17 17.10 -29.37
N THR A 109 33.08 18.00 -29.03
CA THR A 109 32.94 19.31 -28.40
C THR A 109 31.81 20.16 -28.99
N ARG A 110 30.92 20.71 -28.13
CA ARG A 110 30.56 22.15 -28.20
C ARG A 110 29.85 22.66 -26.93
N ARG A 111 30.46 23.67 -26.31
CA ARG A 111 29.96 24.50 -25.18
C ARG A 111 28.69 25.29 -25.56
N PRO A 112 28.01 25.91 -24.56
CA PRO A 112 26.59 26.17 -24.55
C PRO A 112 26.23 27.56 -25.09
N SER A 113 24.98 27.75 -25.51
CA SER A 113 24.46 29.08 -25.83
C SER A 113 23.03 29.22 -25.35
N THR A 114 22.89 30.13 -24.38
CA THR A 114 21.85 31.15 -24.24
C THR A 114 20.40 30.72 -24.05
N VAL A 115 19.96 30.94 -22.81
CA VAL A 115 18.63 31.37 -22.36
C VAL A 115 17.83 32.12 -23.43
N LYS A 116 16.60 31.68 -23.70
CA LYS A 116 15.49 32.55 -24.10
C LYS A 116 14.23 32.16 -23.32
N ALA A 117 13.67 33.16 -22.67
CA ALA A 117 12.44 33.15 -21.87
C ALA A 117 11.18 33.01 -22.78
N PRO A 118 9.97 32.85 -22.19
CA PRO A 118 8.86 32.10 -22.76
C PRO A 118 8.03 32.91 -23.77
N THR A 119 7.43 32.21 -24.74
CA THR A 119 6.37 32.79 -25.58
C THR A 119 5.02 32.25 -25.10
N ASN A 120 4.16 33.19 -24.73
CA ASN A 120 2.80 32.96 -24.28
C ASN A 120 1.87 33.11 -25.49
N GLY A 121 0.98 32.14 -25.67
CA GLY A 121 -0.25 32.28 -26.46
C GLY A 121 -0.15 32.05 -27.96
N GLN A 122 -0.82 31.00 -28.45
CA GLN A 122 -2.02 31.20 -29.27
C GLN A 122 -2.88 29.94 -29.32
N ALA A 123 -4.18 30.18 -29.22
CA ALA A 123 -5.27 29.22 -29.12
C ALA A 123 -5.49 28.38 -30.39
N SER A 124 -6.12 27.22 -30.22
CA SER A 124 -6.96 26.62 -31.26
C SER A 124 -8.20 25.97 -30.63
N ALA A 125 -9.29 26.14 -31.35
CA ALA A 125 -10.66 26.19 -30.92
C ALA A 125 -11.30 24.84 -30.53
N THR A 126 -12.36 24.97 -29.74
CA THR A 126 -13.42 23.99 -29.45
C THR A 126 -14.06 23.43 -30.74
N PRO A 127 -14.68 22.24 -30.66
CA PRO A 127 -16.15 22.26 -30.77
C PRO A 127 -16.88 21.41 -29.72
N GLU A 128 -18.02 21.97 -29.34
CA GLU A 128 -19.16 21.47 -28.58
C GLU A 128 -19.80 20.20 -29.16
N THR A 129 -20.65 19.51 -28.36
CA THR A 129 -21.66 18.45 -28.66
C THR A 129 -21.40 17.21 -27.77
N ALA A 130 -22.31 16.59 -27.02
CA ALA A 130 -23.72 16.79 -26.68
C ALA A 130 -24.04 15.99 -25.40
N VAL A 131 -25.05 16.43 -24.66
CA VAL A 131 -25.80 15.59 -23.70
C VAL A 131 -26.66 14.56 -24.44
N PRO A 132 -26.82 13.35 -23.88
CA PRO A 132 -28.13 12.71 -23.89
C PRO A 132 -28.58 12.31 -22.47
N ARG A 133 -29.83 12.65 -22.16
CA ARG A 133 -30.59 12.04 -21.06
C ARG A 133 -31.07 10.66 -21.48
N THR A 134 -31.03 9.70 -20.58
CA THR A 134 -32.05 8.64 -20.46
C THR A 134 -32.15 8.20 -19.00
N ASP A 135 -33.36 8.34 -18.47
CA ASP A 135 -33.89 7.72 -17.26
C ASP A 135 -33.67 6.21 -17.19
N THR A 136 -33.62 5.68 -15.96
CA THR A 136 -34.40 4.49 -15.48
C THR A 136 -33.59 3.61 -14.51
N VAL A 137 -33.97 3.72 -13.23
CA VAL A 137 -34.13 2.66 -12.21
C VAL A 137 -32.93 1.75 -11.89
N ALA A 138 -32.43 1.85 -10.65
CA ALA A 138 -32.53 0.76 -9.68
C ALA A 138 -31.91 1.16 -8.33
N THR A 139 -32.79 1.45 -7.37
CA THR A 139 -32.53 1.37 -5.94
C THR A 139 -32.39 -0.11 -5.56
N PRO A 140 -31.33 -0.56 -4.87
CA PRO A 140 -31.46 -1.70 -3.98
C PRO A 140 -31.77 -1.18 -2.58
N GLU A 141 -33.05 -1.23 -2.27
CA GLU A 141 -33.61 -1.01 -0.95
C GLU A 141 -33.16 -2.13 -0.01
N ARG A 142 -32.84 -1.74 1.22
CA ARG A 142 -32.36 -2.56 2.32
C ARG A 142 -33.44 -3.57 2.74
N VAL A 143 -33.15 -4.86 2.59
CA VAL A 143 -33.99 -5.95 3.12
C VAL A 143 -34.01 -5.89 4.65
N THR A 144 -35.12 -5.45 5.22
CA THR A 144 -35.49 -5.73 6.62
C THR A 144 -36.20 -7.08 6.66
N ALA A 145 -35.46 -8.14 7.01
CA ALA A 145 -36.06 -9.40 7.39
C ALA A 145 -36.60 -9.27 8.83
N GLY A 146 -37.92 -9.16 8.96
CA GLY A 146 -38.61 -9.46 10.21
C GLY A 146 -38.55 -10.97 10.44
N VAL A 147 -37.91 -11.39 11.53
CA VAL A 147 -38.08 -12.72 12.11
C VAL A 147 -39.26 -12.60 13.07
N THR A 148 -40.32 -13.33 12.76
CA THR A 148 -41.42 -13.67 13.68
C THR A 148 -40.99 -14.81 14.59
#